data_AF-A0A517R947-F1
#
_entry.id   AF-A0A517R947-F1
#
_cell.length_a   1.000
_cell.length_b   1.000
_cell.length_c   1.000
_cell.angle_alpha   90.00
_cell.angle_beta   90.00
_cell.angle_gamma   90.00
#
_symmetry.space_group_name_H-M   'P 1'
#
loop_
_entity.id
_entity.type
_entity.pdbx_description
1 polymer ?
#
loop_
_entity_poly.entity_id
_entity_poly.type
_entity_poly.pdbx_seq_one_letter_code
_entity_poly.pdbx_strand_id
1 'polypeptide(L)'
;MWRSFLVIGMFAVAHVVGIPTCMAQEFRIRTTVYHHQTDVDPTIVSRSVSIFHAEKVYDHVDGLGEVTIFDPVQKRLIILNESRMIKAVINFDEIKNLLNVARHQTQEYIHDRIKKQKSSGKEIAEQLKFQLDPVFDVEFDDSRNQLTLDSKLINYRVQCVAPDQKASVETYLRFADWMARLNYVLHPYTLPPGSRISLNQELRSRDLIPIEVELQTRLEEKLHLRAEHKIHWKLDSKDRGLIHHWETLRKNKDVNTITVQEYLRNQFANLRK
;
A
#
# COMPACT_ATOMS: atom_id res chain seq x y z
N MET A 1 33.68 -9.67 -72.92
CA MET A 1 32.77 -10.50 -72.09
C MET A 1 33.19 -10.38 -70.64
N TRP A 2 32.20 -10.30 -69.75
CA TRP A 2 32.23 -10.25 -68.28
C TRP A 2 32.40 -8.90 -67.56
N ARG A 3 31.31 -8.54 -66.87
CA ARG A 3 31.14 -7.54 -65.81
C ARG A 3 31.79 -8.02 -64.51
N SER A 4 32.16 -7.09 -63.61
CA SER A 4 31.84 -7.18 -62.18
C SER A 4 32.06 -5.85 -61.43
N PHE A 5 31.18 -5.63 -60.45
CA PHE A 5 30.89 -4.42 -59.67
C PHE A 5 31.57 -4.42 -58.28
N LEU A 6 31.69 -3.21 -57.69
CA LEU A 6 31.60 -2.84 -56.24
C LEU A 6 32.65 -3.46 -55.26
N VAL A 7 33.12 -2.79 -54.20
CA VAL A 7 32.42 -2.09 -53.11
C VAL A 7 33.37 -1.07 -52.45
N ILE A 8 32.90 0.15 -52.19
CA ILE A 8 33.56 1.15 -51.32
C ILE A 8 33.21 0.80 -49.87
N GLY A 9 34.23 0.50 -49.05
CA GLY A 9 34.07 0.17 -47.63
C GLY A 9 33.75 1.40 -46.80
N MET A 10 32.56 1.41 -46.18
CA MET A 10 32.11 2.40 -45.22
C MET A 10 32.38 1.87 -43.80
N PHE A 11 33.37 2.43 -43.11
CA PHE A 11 33.61 2.14 -41.69
C PHE A 11 32.55 2.86 -40.84
N ALA A 12 31.50 2.12 -40.46
CA ALA A 12 30.55 2.56 -39.45
C ALA A 12 31.14 2.29 -38.06
N VAL A 13 31.56 3.34 -37.36
CA VAL A 13 31.87 3.29 -35.93
C VAL A 13 30.55 3.18 -35.18
N ALA A 14 30.20 1.97 -34.76
CA ALA A 14 29.06 1.73 -33.89
C ALA A 14 29.38 2.25 -32.48
N HIS A 15 28.88 3.43 -32.14
CA HIS A 15 28.81 3.87 -30.75
C HIS A 15 27.82 2.95 -30.02
N VAL A 16 28.36 2.04 -29.20
CA VAL A 16 27.58 1.32 -28.19
C VAL A 16 27.15 2.37 -27.17
N VAL A 17 25.97 2.96 -27.37
CA VAL A 17 25.28 3.71 -26.34
C VAL A 17 24.89 2.67 -25.28
N GLY A 18 25.66 2.64 -24.19
CA GLY A 18 25.30 1.84 -23.02
C GLY A 18 23.92 2.28 -22.54
N ILE A 19 22.93 1.40 -22.70
CA ILE A 19 21.63 1.59 -22.07
C ILE A 19 21.94 1.63 -20.57
N PRO A 20 21.62 2.71 -19.84
CA PRO A 20 21.70 2.67 -18.40
C PRO A 20 20.76 1.56 -17.96
N THR A 21 21.34 0.46 -17.49
CA THR A 21 20.59 -0.55 -16.75
C THR A 21 20.08 0.19 -15.53
N CYS A 22 18.80 0.56 -15.57
CA CYS A 22 18.08 1.02 -14.40
C CYS A 22 18.20 -0.12 -13.38
N MET A 23 19.17 0.01 -12.47
CA MET A 23 19.29 -0.90 -11.33
C MET A 23 17.94 -0.84 -10.63
N ALA A 24 17.22 -1.97 -10.65
CA ALA A 24 15.97 -2.08 -9.91
C ALA A 24 16.26 -1.66 -8.46
N GLN A 25 15.54 -0.65 -7.98
CA GLN A 25 15.82 -0.07 -6.68
C GLN A 25 15.48 -1.07 -5.59
N GLU A 26 16.43 -1.29 -4.68
CA GLU A 26 16.32 -2.27 -3.63
C GLU A 26 16.46 -1.60 -2.27
N PHE A 27 15.42 -1.71 -1.45
CA PHE A 27 15.42 -1.19 -0.09
C PHE A 27 14.40 -1.95 0.75
N ARG A 28 14.50 -1.84 2.07
CA ARG A 28 13.47 -2.34 2.97
C ARG A 28 12.96 -1.25 3.88
N ILE A 29 11.71 -1.36 4.29
CA ILE A 29 11.10 -0.52 5.31
C ILE A 29 10.63 -1.43 6.44
N ARG A 30 11.09 -1.16 7.65
CA ARG A 30 10.47 -1.72 8.86
C ARG A 30 9.44 -0.74 9.37
N THR A 31 8.22 -1.21 9.58
CA THR A 31 7.13 -0.40 10.13
C THR A 31 6.76 -0.90 11.52
N THR A 32 6.61 0.02 12.46
CA THR A 32 5.99 -0.28 13.77
C THR A 32 4.78 0.64 13.93
N VAL A 33 3.62 0.05 14.22
CA VAL A 33 2.37 0.79 14.43
C VAL A 33 2.02 0.77 15.91
N TYR A 34 1.80 1.96 16.43
CA TYR A 34 1.40 2.23 17.81
C TYR A 34 -0.07 2.67 17.84
N HIS A 35 -0.80 2.23 18.84
CA HIS A 35 -2.11 2.76 19.21
C HIS A 35 -1.95 3.59 20.49
N HIS A 36 -2.29 4.87 20.39
CA HIS A 36 -2.31 5.80 21.50
C HIS A 36 -3.68 5.79 22.16
N GLN A 37 -3.68 5.75 23.48
CA GLN A 37 -4.87 5.87 24.31
C GLN A 37 -4.65 6.99 25.33
N THR A 38 -5.72 7.65 25.74
CA THR A 38 -5.63 8.72 26.73
C THR A 38 -5.07 8.18 28.05
N ASP A 39 -4.08 8.87 28.61
CA ASP A 39 -3.46 8.57 29.91
C ASP A 39 -2.79 7.18 30.02
N VAL A 40 -2.44 6.54 28.90
CA VAL A 40 -1.75 5.24 28.87
C VAL A 40 -0.59 5.28 27.87
N ASP A 41 0.49 4.56 28.19
CA ASP A 41 1.61 4.41 27.27
C ASP A 41 1.17 3.77 25.93
N PRO A 42 1.71 4.21 24.78
CA PRO A 42 1.32 3.69 23.48
C PRO A 42 1.62 2.19 23.36
N THR A 43 0.65 1.43 22.85
CA THR A 43 0.78 -0.02 22.66
C THR A 43 1.17 -0.33 21.22
N ILE A 44 2.07 -1.28 21.01
CA ILE A 44 2.43 -1.73 19.66
C ILE A 44 1.36 -2.71 19.17
N VAL A 45 0.65 -2.34 18.12
CA VAL A 45 -0.44 -3.13 17.53
C VAL A 45 -0.02 -3.91 16.29
N SER A 46 1.07 -3.50 15.64
CA SER A 46 1.60 -4.21 14.48
C SER A 46 3.07 -3.90 14.23
N ARG A 47 3.78 -4.89 13.69
CA ARG A 47 5.11 -4.74 13.11
C ARG A 47 5.12 -5.39 11.74
N SER A 48 5.78 -4.75 10.77
CA SER A 48 5.94 -5.32 9.44
C SER A 48 7.28 -4.99 8.81
N VAL A 49 7.64 -5.78 7.82
CA VAL A 49 8.79 -5.56 6.95
C VAL A 49 8.33 -5.61 5.50
N SER A 50 8.49 -4.48 4.80
CA SER A 50 8.24 -4.38 3.37
C SER A 50 9.59 -4.36 2.63
N ILE A 51 9.83 -5.36 1.78
CA ILE A 51 11.07 -5.52 1.02
C ILE A 51 10.79 -5.19 -0.45
N PHE A 52 11.46 -4.16 -0.96
CA PHE A 52 11.34 -3.69 -2.34
C PHE A 52 12.47 -4.29 -3.17
N HIS A 53 12.13 -5.09 -4.18
CA HIS A 53 13.11 -5.80 -5.01
C HIS A 53 12.53 -6.12 -6.38
N ALA A 54 13.27 -5.82 -7.45
CA ALA A 54 12.89 -6.16 -8.83
C ALA A 54 11.44 -5.75 -9.18
N GLU A 55 11.07 -4.52 -8.85
CA GLU A 55 9.73 -3.92 -9.06
C GLU A 55 8.57 -4.58 -8.29
N LYS A 56 8.87 -5.56 -7.44
CA LYS A 56 7.92 -6.18 -6.49
C LYS A 56 8.14 -5.66 -5.08
N VAL A 57 7.10 -5.82 -4.28
CA VAL A 57 7.19 -5.59 -2.83
C VAL A 57 6.69 -6.81 -2.09
N TYR A 58 7.49 -7.28 -1.14
CA TYR A 58 7.15 -8.40 -0.25
C TYR A 58 6.89 -7.81 1.12
N ASP A 59 5.63 -7.79 1.54
CA ASP A 59 5.19 -7.22 2.81
C ASP A 59 4.82 -8.33 3.78
N HIS A 60 5.63 -8.48 4.82
CA HIS A 60 5.43 -9.45 5.88
C HIS A 60 5.01 -8.75 7.17
N VAL A 61 3.87 -9.14 7.72
CA VAL A 61 3.36 -8.64 9.00
C VAL A 61 3.61 -9.69 10.08
N ASP A 62 4.29 -9.28 11.15
CA ASP A 62 4.65 -10.16 12.26
C ASP A 62 3.39 -10.77 12.90
N GLY A 63 3.46 -12.06 13.23
CA GLY A 63 2.38 -12.77 13.92
C GLY A 63 1.24 -13.28 13.03
N LEU A 64 1.14 -12.84 11.77
CA LEU A 64 0.12 -13.36 10.84
C LEU A 64 0.56 -14.61 10.08
N GLY A 65 1.87 -14.87 9.98
CA GLY A 65 2.41 -15.99 9.19
C GLY A 65 2.14 -15.84 7.69
N GLU A 66 1.96 -14.59 7.24
CA GLU A 66 1.54 -14.23 5.89
C GLU A 66 2.51 -13.25 5.26
N VAL A 67 2.69 -13.38 3.95
CA VAL A 67 3.38 -12.38 3.14
C VAL A 67 2.45 -11.95 2.01
N THR A 68 2.31 -10.65 1.83
CA THR A 68 1.65 -10.06 0.68
C THR A 68 2.71 -9.68 -0.36
N ILE A 69 2.58 -10.21 -1.57
CA ILE A 69 3.48 -9.90 -2.68
C ILE A 69 2.73 -8.98 -3.64
N PHE A 70 3.18 -7.74 -3.73
CA PHE A 70 2.72 -6.76 -4.71
C PHE A 70 3.53 -6.91 -6.00
N ASP A 71 2.85 -7.24 -7.10
CA ASP A 71 3.42 -7.46 -8.42
C ASP A 71 2.74 -6.53 -9.44
N PRO A 72 3.20 -5.28 -9.57
CA PRO A 72 2.56 -4.29 -10.45
C PRO A 72 2.72 -4.63 -11.92
N VAL A 73 3.80 -5.32 -12.30
CA VAL A 73 4.03 -5.77 -13.68
C VAL A 73 2.95 -6.74 -14.11
N GLN A 74 2.59 -7.68 -13.24
CA GLN A 74 1.50 -8.63 -13.47
C GLN A 74 0.13 -8.14 -12.99
N LYS A 75 0.04 -6.88 -12.54
CA LYS A 75 -1.18 -6.21 -12.05
C LYS A 75 -1.95 -7.01 -11.00
N ARG A 76 -1.24 -7.55 -10.01
CA ARG A 76 -1.84 -8.40 -8.97
C ARG A 76 -1.16 -8.27 -7.62
N LEU A 77 -1.89 -8.70 -6.60
CA LEU A 77 -1.41 -8.97 -5.26
C LEU A 77 -1.52 -10.48 -4.99
N ILE A 78 -0.59 -11.02 -4.22
CA ILE A 78 -0.60 -12.43 -3.82
C ILE A 78 -0.46 -12.49 -2.31
N ILE A 79 -1.47 -13.00 -1.62
CA ILE A 79 -1.38 -13.29 -0.19
C ILE A 79 -0.96 -14.74 -0.06
N LEU A 80 0.21 -14.97 0.51
CA LEU A 80 0.75 -16.30 0.74
C LEU A 80 0.76 -16.56 2.25
N ASN A 81 0.07 -17.62 2.65
CA ASN A 81 0.06 -18.08 4.03
C ASN A 81 0.80 -19.42 4.10
N GLU A 82 1.98 -19.40 4.71
CA GLU A 82 2.87 -20.57 4.77
C GLU A 82 2.31 -21.65 5.69
N SER A 83 1.78 -21.28 6.87
CA SER A 83 1.27 -22.26 7.83
C SER A 83 0.04 -23.03 7.32
N ARG A 84 -0.79 -22.38 6.50
CA ARG A 84 -1.96 -22.99 5.87
C ARG A 84 -1.68 -23.60 4.50
N MET A 85 -0.47 -23.42 3.96
CA MET A 85 -0.10 -23.85 2.60
C MET A 85 -1.10 -23.38 1.53
N ILE A 86 -1.57 -22.14 1.65
CA ILE A 86 -2.50 -21.52 0.70
C ILE A 86 -1.93 -20.23 0.11
N LYS A 87 -2.35 -19.91 -1.11
CA LYS A 87 -2.18 -18.59 -1.71
C LYS A 87 -3.48 -18.09 -2.31
N ALA A 88 -3.75 -16.80 -2.14
CA ALA A 88 -4.79 -16.09 -2.86
C ALA A 88 -4.14 -15.12 -3.84
N VAL A 89 -4.52 -15.19 -5.12
CA VAL A 89 -4.07 -14.25 -6.16
C VAL A 89 -5.22 -13.31 -6.46
N ILE A 90 -5.00 -12.02 -6.29
CA ILE A 90 -6.03 -10.99 -6.40
C ILE A 90 -5.58 -9.99 -7.45
N ASN A 91 -6.31 -9.92 -8.56
CA ASN A 91 -5.98 -8.99 -9.63
C ASN A 91 -6.39 -7.56 -9.22
N PHE A 92 -5.69 -6.56 -9.74
CA PHE A 92 -5.99 -5.16 -9.47
C PHE A 92 -7.43 -4.78 -9.82
N ASP A 93 -7.97 -5.34 -10.91
CA ASP A 93 -9.34 -5.04 -11.32
C ASP A 93 -10.38 -5.70 -10.42
N GLU A 94 -10.06 -6.85 -9.82
CA GLU A 94 -10.92 -7.47 -8.80
C GLU A 94 -11.02 -6.60 -7.55
N ILE A 95 -9.89 -6.06 -7.07
CA ILE A 95 -9.87 -5.12 -5.94
C ILE A 95 -10.69 -3.87 -6.27
N LYS A 96 -10.49 -3.27 -7.45
CA LYS A 96 -11.27 -2.10 -7.88
C LYS A 96 -12.77 -2.41 -7.92
N ASN A 97 -13.16 -3.57 -8.43
CA ASN A 97 -14.56 -3.98 -8.48
C ASN A 97 -15.16 -4.11 -7.07
N LEU A 98 -14.45 -4.75 -6.14
CA LEU A 98 -14.89 -4.85 -4.74
C LEU A 98 -15.04 -3.47 -4.08
N LEU A 99 -14.10 -2.55 -4.33
CA LEU A 99 -14.18 -1.17 -3.85
C LEU A 99 -15.35 -0.40 -4.44
N ASN A 100 -15.62 -0.57 -5.73
CA ASN A 100 -16.75 0.07 -6.41
C ASN A 100 -18.10 -0.42 -5.84
N VAL A 101 -18.23 -1.72 -5.56
CA VAL A 101 -19.41 -2.28 -4.91
C VAL A 101 -19.59 -1.69 -3.51
N ALA A 102 -18.53 -1.68 -2.69
CA ALA A 102 -18.58 -1.14 -1.34
C ALA A 102 -18.94 0.37 -1.34
N ARG A 103 -18.39 1.13 -2.28
CA ARG A 103 -18.71 2.55 -2.47
C ARG A 103 -20.19 2.74 -2.83
N HIS A 104 -20.71 2.00 -3.81
CA HIS A 104 -22.11 2.08 -4.23
C HIS A 104 -23.06 1.79 -3.06
N GLN A 105 -22.82 0.70 -2.33
CA GLN A 105 -23.62 0.32 -1.15
C GLN A 105 -23.60 1.41 -0.07
N THR A 106 -22.44 2.04 0.15
CA THR A 106 -22.31 3.15 1.10
C THR A 106 -23.11 4.38 0.64
N GLN A 107 -23.08 4.70 -0.65
CA GLN A 107 -23.85 5.82 -1.23
C GLN A 107 -25.37 5.60 -1.13
N GLU A 108 -25.85 4.38 -1.40
CA GLU A 108 -27.25 4.01 -1.21
C GLU A 108 -27.68 4.14 0.26
N TYR A 109 -26.84 3.65 1.18
CA TYR A 109 -27.10 3.78 2.61
C TYR A 109 -27.18 5.24 3.07
N ILE A 110 -26.26 6.10 2.58
CA ILE A 110 -26.29 7.55 2.84
C ILE A 110 -27.63 8.16 2.36
N HIS A 111 -28.07 7.82 1.14
CA HIS A 111 -29.33 8.32 0.58
C HIS A 111 -30.54 7.93 1.46
N ASP A 112 -30.60 6.67 1.88
CA ASP A 112 -31.66 6.15 2.75
C ASP A 112 -31.68 6.79 4.14
N ARG A 113 -30.51 7.05 4.73
CA ARG A 113 -30.38 7.72 6.03
C ARG A 113 -30.86 9.17 5.97
N ILE A 114 -30.50 9.90 4.91
CA ILE A 114 -30.93 11.30 4.71
C ILE A 114 -32.46 11.37 4.52
N LYS A 115 -33.05 10.46 3.73
CA LYS A 115 -34.50 10.43 3.47
C LYS A 115 -35.33 10.23 4.74
N LYS A 116 -34.79 9.54 5.75
CA LYS A 116 -35.47 9.23 7.02
C LYS A 116 -35.47 10.39 8.04
N GLN A 117 -34.91 11.57 7.72
CA GLN A 117 -34.98 12.84 8.46
C GLN A 117 -34.81 12.78 10.00
N LYS A 118 -33.98 11.87 10.51
CA LYS A 118 -33.56 11.90 11.93
C LYS A 118 -32.29 12.75 12.05
N SER A 119 -32.19 13.60 13.07
CA SER A 119 -31.04 14.48 13.31
C SER A 119 -29.71 13.70 13.34
N SER A 120 -29.67 12.54 13.99
CA SER A 120 -28.50 11.64 14.02
C SER A 120 -28.18 11.01 12.65
N GLY A 121 -29.16 10.85 11.77
CA GLY A 121 -28.96 10.28 10.43
C GLY A 121 -28.20 11.21 9.49
N LYS A 122 -28.29 12.53 9.71
CA LYS A 122 -27.57 13.54 8.92
C LYS A 122 -26.07 13.55 9.24
N GLU A 123 -25.71 13.49 10.52
CA GLU A 123 -24.32 13.47 10.97
C GLU A 123 -23.58 12.20 10.48
N ILE A 124 -24.19 11.03 10.64
CA ILE A 124 -23.64 9.77 10.11
C ILE A 124 -23.47 9.85 8.58
N ALA A 125 -24.45 10.40 7.87
CA ALA A 125 -24.37 10.56 6.42
C ALA A 125 -23.23 11.51 6.00
N GLU A 126 -22.98 12.59 6.75
CA GLU A 126 -21.85 13.51 6.51
C GLU A 126 -20.51 12.81 6.76
N GLN A 127 -20.39 12.05 7.85
CA GLN A 127 -19.17 11.27 8.14
C GLN A 127 -18.87 10.23 7.04
N LEU A 128 -19.88 9.51 6.57
CA LEU A 128 -19.72 8.52 5.51
C LEU A 128 -19.38 9.17 4.16
N LYS A 129 -19.99 10.31 3.83
CA LYS A 129 -19.63 11.08 2.62
C LYS A 129 -18.15 11.50 2.65
N PHE A 130 -17.68 12.02 3.80
CA PHE A 130 -16.28 12.37 3.96
C PHE A 130 -15.36 11.16 3.77
N GLN A 131 -15.70 10.00 4.33
CA GLN A 131 -14.86 8.81 4.16
C GLN A 131 -14.80 8.31 2.71
N LEU A 132 -15.87 8.51 1.92
CA LEU A 132 -15.89 8.18 0.50
C LEU A 132 -15.04 9.14 -0.34
N ASP A 133 -15.16 10.44 -0.06
CA ASP A 133 -14.52 11.53 -0.81
C ASP A 133 -13.93 12.57 0.16
N PRO A 134 -12.79 12.27 0.80
CA PRO A 134 -12.23 13.13 1.83
C PRO A 134 -11.60 14.38 1.21
N VAL A 135 -11.80 15.51 1.87
CA VAL A 135 -11.22 16.80 1.51
C VAL A 135 -10.49 17.33 2.73
N PHE A 136 -9.24 17.75 2.56
CA PHE A 136 -8.38 18.20 3.64
C PHE A 136 -7.88 19.62 3.38
N ASP A 137 -7.69 20.37 4.46
CA ASP A 137 -6.84 21.54 4.47
C ASP A 137 -5.39 21.05 4.58
N VAL A 138 -4.57 21.35 3.56
CA VAL A 138 -3.21 20.82 3.44
C VAL A 138 -2.19 21.89 3.74
N GLU A 139 -1.30 21.62 4.69
CA GLU A 139 -0.19 22.49 5.06
C GLU A 139 1.13 21.74 5.06
N PHE A 140 2.21 22.40 4.65
CA PHE A 140 3.56 21.85 4.69
C PHE A 140 4.50 22.84 5.37
N ASP A 141 5.19 22.37 6.41
CA ASP A 141 6.24 23.11 7.11
C ASP A 141 7.61 22.68 6.58
N ASP A 142 8.20 23.51 5.71
CA ASP A 142 9.51 23.26 5.10
C ASP A 142 10.63 23.14 6.15
N SER A 143 10.53 23.86 7.27
CA SER A 143 11.57 23.88 8.30
C SER A 143 11.63 22.57 9.08
N ARG A 144 10.47 21.91 9.22
CA ARG A 144 10.33 20.62 9.90
C ARG A 144 10.21 19.45 8.95
N ASN A 145 10.08 19.68 7.65
CA ASN A 145 9.74 18.67 6.64
C ASN A 145 8.50 17.86 7.07
N GLN A 146 7.46 18.58 7.50
CA GLN A 146 6.25 18.01 8.07
C GLN A 146 5.03 18.37 7.22
N LEU A 147 4.24 17.36 6.85
CA LEU A 147 3.00 17.50 6.12
C LEU A 147 1.81 17.30 7.07
N THR A 148 0.86 18.22 7.03
CA THR A 148 -0.41 18.14 7.78
C THR A 148 -1.58 18.13 6.81
N LEU A 149 -2.49 17.18 6.98
CA LEU A 149 -3.80 17.15 6.33
C LEU A 149 -4.86 17.24 7.41
N ASP A 150 -5.51 18.39 7.54
CA ASP A 150 -6.51 18.63 8.58
C ASP A 150 -7.93 18.50 8.03
N SER A 151 -8.83 17.95 8.84
CA SER A 151 -10.27 18.07 8.65
C SER A 151 -10.98 17.95 9.99
N LYS A 152 -12.31 18.11 9.97
CA LYS A 152 -13.14 17.92 11.17
C LYS A 152 -13.18 16.46 11.66
N LEU A 153 -12.90 15.49 10.79
CA LEU A 153 -13.15 14.06 11.05
C LEU A 153 -11.90 13.20 11.07
N ILE A 154 -10.92 13.52 10.25
CA ILE A 154 -9.65 12.79 10.13
C ILE A 154 -8.52 13.81 10.00
N ASN A 155 -7.45 13.60 10.75
CA ASN A 155 -6.25 14.43 10.70
C ASN A 155 -5.04 13.52 10.48
N TYR A 156 -4.14 13.94 9.59
CA TYR A 156 -2.81 13.36 9.45
C TYR A 156 -1.74 14.38 9.81
N ARG A 157 -0.74 13.93 10.56
CA ARG A 157 0.54 14.62 10.71
C ARG A 157 1.64 13.66 10.29
N VAL A 158 2.49 14.10 9.38
CA VAL A 158 3.46 13.21 8.72
C VAL A 158 4.83 13.84 8.73
N GLN A 159 5.78 13.16 9.36
CA GLN A 159 7.19 13.51 9.24
C GLN A 159 7.74 12.86 7.98
N CYS A 160 8.41 13.65 7.15
CA CYS A 160 8.87 13.23 5.84
C CYS A 160 10.40 13.22 5.72
N VAL A 161 10.87 12.53 4.68
CA VAL A 161 12.23 12.63 4.16
C VAL A 161 12.19 12.68 2.64
N ALA A 162 13.08 13.48 2.05
CA ALA A 162 13.38 13.42 0.62
C ALA A 162 14.45 12.34 0.41
N PRO A 163 14.15 11.24 -0.28
CA PRO A 163 15.14 10.19 -0.50
C PRO A 163 16.14 10.60 -1.59
N ASP A 164 17.40 10.17 -1.45
CA ASP A 164 18.42 10.37 -2.49
C ASP A 164 17.98 9.78 -3.85
N GLN A 165 17.24 8.68 -3.80
CA GLN A 165 16.71 7.98 -4.97
C GLN A 165 15.24 8.35 -5.18
N LYS A 166 14.98 9.37 -6.01
CA LYS A 166 13.62 9.86 -6.28
C LYS A 166 12.63 8.79 -6.75
N ALA A 167 13.06 7.81 -7.57
CA ALA A 167 12.15 6.75 -8.04
C ALA A 167 11.66 5.82 -6.92
N SER A 168 12.28 5.85 -5.73
CA SER A 168 11.82 5.09 -4.57
C SER A 168 10.53 5.67 -4.00
N VAL A 169 10.28 6.97 -4.19
CA VAL A 169 9.04 7.65 -3.79
C VAL A 169 7.84 7.00 -4.47
N GLU A 170 7.83 6.96 -5.80
CA GLU A 170 6.71 6.39 -6.56
C GLU A 170 6.56 4.89 -6.29
N THR A 171 7.68 4.17 -6.18
CA THR A 171 7.67 2.74 -5.86
C THR A 171 7.00 2.47 -4.50
N TYR A 172 7.36 3.24 -3.46
CA TYR A 172 6.74 3.17 -2.14
C TYR A 172 5.27 3.59 -2.16
N LEU A 173 4.95 4.76 -2.72
CA LEU A 173 3.61 5.32 -2.65
C LEU A 173 2.60 4.49 -3.46
N ARG A 174 3.02 3.94 -4.61
CA ARG A 174 2.19 3.01 -5.38
C ARG A 174 1.89 1.74 -4.59
N PHE A 175 2.88 1.18 -3.90
CA PHE A 175 2.66 0.05 -3.00
C PHE A 175 1.71 0.43 -1.84
N ALA A 176 1.93 1.57 -1.18
CA ALA A 176 1.10 2.02 -0.07
C ALA A 176 -0.36 2.26 -0.49
N ASP A 177 -0.59 2.77 -1.70
CA ASP A 177 -1.93 2.93 -2.29
C ASP A 177 -2.63 1.58 -2.47
N TRP A 178 -1.92 0.57 -2.97
CA TRP A 178 -2.48 -0.76 -3.16
C TRP A 178 -2.70 -1.50 -1.85
N MET A 179 -1.83 -1.32 -0.85
CA MET A 179 -2.06 -1.88 0.48
C MET A 179 -3.24 -1.23 1.19
N ALA A 180 -3.44 0.09 1.06
CA ALA A 180 -4.64 0.74 1.61
C ALA A 180 -5.94 0.14 1.03
N ARG A 181 -5.94 -0.12 -0.29
CA ARG A 181 -7.07 -0.77 -0.99
C ARG A 181 -7.27 -2.21 -0.55
N LEU A 182 -6.20 -2.98 -0.48
CA LEU A 182 -6.25 -4.37 -0.07
C LEU A 182 -6.73 -4.49 1.38
N ASN A 183 -6.20 -3.69 2.30
CA ASN A 183 -6.59 -3.71 3.72
C ASN A 183 -8.08 -3.45 3.90
N TYR A 184 -8.66 -2.53 3.12
CA TYR A 184 -10.11 -2.29 3.15
C TYR A 184 -10.93 -3.48 2.64
N VAL A 185 -10.41 -4.22 1.65
CA VAL A 185 -11.04 -5.46 1.17
C VAL A 185 -10.93 -6.59 2.21
N LEU A 186 -9.79 -6.69 2.91
CA LEU A 186 -9.51 -7.78 3.84
C LEU A 186 -10.14 -7.60 5.22
N HIS A 187 -10.24 -6.36 5.70
CA HIS A 187 -10.59 -6.09 7.09
C HIS A 187 -11.87 -5.26 7.18
N PRO A 188 -12.96 -5.87 7.70
CA PRO A 188 -14.17 -5.11 7.96
C PRO A 188 -13.86 -4.08 9.05
N TYR A 189 -14.56 -2.95 9.01
CA TYR A 189 -14.40 -1.83 9.97
C TYR A 189 -13.10 -1.01 9.83
N THR A 190 -12.32 -1.20 8.77
CA THR A 190 -11.23 -0.27 8.44
C THR A 190 -11.74 0.94 7.67
N LEU A 191 -11.02 2.06 7.76
CA LEU A 191 -11.32 3.26 7.00
C LEU A 191 -11.23 2.98 5.49
N PRO A 192 -12.16 3.49 4.67
CA PRO A 192 -12.00 3.48 3.23
C PRO A 192 -10.66 4.09 2.79
N PRO A 193 -10.07 3.62 1.68
CA PRO A 193 -8.70 3.97 1.33
C PRO A 193 -8.51 5.44 0.93
N GLY A 194 -9.60 6.18 0.67
CA GLY A 194 -9.58 7.55 0.12
C GLY A 194 -8.71 8.52 0.92
N SER A 195 -8.76 8.45 2.25
CA SER A 195 -7.99 9.34 3.13
C SER A 195 -6.49 9.10 2.98
N ARG A 196 -6.07 7.83 3.01
CA ARG A 196 -4.67 7.43 2.81
C ARG A 196 -4.17 7.73 1.40
N ILE A 197 -5.01 7.55 0.38
CA ILE A 197 -4.68 7.88 -1.02
C ILE A 197 -4.45 9.38 -1.18
N SER A 198 -5.29 10.22 -0.55
CA SER A 198 -5.16 11.67 -0.59
C SER A 198 -3.84 12.11 0.05
N LEU A 199 -3.50 11.56 1.21
CA LEU A 199 -2.19 11.76 1.83
C LEU A 199 -1.04 11.34 0.90
N ASN A 200 -1.11 10.15 0.30
CA ASN A 200 -0.08 9.66 -0.61
C ASN A 200 0.09 10.56 -1.84
N GLN A 201 -0.98 11.19 -2.32
CA GLN A 201 -0.93 12.12 -3.44
C GLN A 201 -0.17 13.41 -3.08
N GLU A 202 -0.37 13.94 -1.87
CA GLU A 202 0.39 15.09 -1.39
C GLU A 202 1.88 14.77 -1.17
N LEU A 203 2.19 13.56 -0.71
CA LEU A 203 3.58 13.09 -0.62
C LEU A 203 4.22 12.94 -2.01
N ARG A 204 3.47 12.41 -2.98
CA ARG A 204 3.90 12.21 -4.36
C ARG A 204 4.23 13.53 -5.04
N SER A 205 3.38 14.55 -4.90
CA SER A 205 3.61 15.87 -5.52
C SER A 205 4.85 16.60 -4.98
N ARG A 206 5.37 16.16 -3.84
CA ARG A 206 6.55 16.74 -3.16
C ARG A 206 7.80 15.87 -3.22
N ASP A 207 7.76 14.73 -3.91
CA ASP A 207 8.86 13.73 -3.94
C ASP A 207 9.26 13.24 -2.52
N LEU A 208 8.31 13.02 -1.61
CA LEU A 208 8.56 12.66 -0.22
C LEU A 208 8.15 11.23 0.13
N ILE A 209 8.89 10.62 1.07
CA ILE A 209 8.51 9.38 1.75
C ILE A 209 8.25 9.69 3.23
N PRO A 210 7.18 9.16 3.83
CA PRO A 210 6.93 9.33 5.25
C PRO A 210 7.90 8.47 6.07
N ILE A 211 8.44 9.04 7.14
CA ILE A 211 9.19 8.31 8.19
C ILE A 211 8.37 8.18 9.48
N GLU A 212 7.37 9.03 9.67
CA GLU A 212 6.34 8.88 10.69
C GLU A 212 4.99 9.32 10.12
N VAL A 213 3.93 8.56 10.39
CA VAL A 213 2.54 8.91 10.05
C VAL A 213 1.69 8.82 11.30
N GLU A 214 1.20 9.94 11.78
CA GLU A 214 0.20 10.02 12.84
C GLU A 214 -1.19 10.22 12.21
N LEU A 215 -2.14 9.37 12.60
CA LEU A 215 -3.53 9.41 12.19
C LEU A 215 -4.39 9.59 13.43
N GLN A 216 -5.25 10.60 13.42
CA GLN A 216 -6.29 10.80 14.43
C GLN A 216 -7.66 10.85 13.76
N THR A 217 -8.62 10.12 14.32
CA THR A 217 -10.03 10.18 13.89
C THR A 217 -10.90 10.80 14.97
N ARG A 218 -11.89 11.56 14.52
CA ARG A 218 -12.98 12.14 15.32
C ARG A 218 -14.33 11.59 14.83
N LEU A 219 -14.33 10.32 14.43
CA LEU A 219 -15.52 9.55 14.08
C LEU A 219 -16.15 8.95 15.35
N GLU A 220 -17.25 8.20 15.21
CA GLU A 220 -17.88 7.49 16.34
C GLU A 220 -16.85 6.64 17.12
N GLU A 221 -16.02 5.90 16.39
CA GLU A 221 -14.84 5.24 16.94
C GLU A 221 -13.61 6.13 16.78
N LYS A 222 -13.19 6.73 17.89
CA LYS A 222 -11.94 7.49 17.96
C LYS A 222 -10.76 6.54 17.87
N LEU A 223 -9.83 6.88 17.00
CA LEU A 223 -8.63 6.12 16.73
C LEU A 223 -7.46 7.07 16.67
N HIS A 224 -6.38 6.73 17.38
CA HIS A 224 -5.12 7.47 17.30
C HIS A 224 -3.97 6.50 17.05
N LEU A 225 -3.55 6.42 15.79
CA LEU A 225 -2.45 5.55 15.37
C LEU A 225 -1.22 6.36 15.03
N ARG A 226 -0.05 5.80 15.31
CA ARG A 226 1.23 6.33 14.85
C ARG A 226 2.05 5.21 14.22
N ALA A 227 2.43 5.36 12.97
CA ALA A 227 3.32 4.44 12.27
C ALA A 227 4.71 5.06 12.14
N GLU A 228 5.74 4.33 12.57
CA GLU A 228 7.14 4.70 12.36
C GLU A 228 7.74 3.84 11.25
N HIS A 229 8.45 4.45 10.31
CA HIS A 229 9.10 3.78 9.19
C HIS A 229 10.64 3.92 9.27
N LYS A 230 11.32 2.79 9.45
CA LYS A 230 12.79 2.72 9.39
C LYS A 230 13.24 2.19 8.02
N ILE A 231 13.64 3.11 7.16
CA ILE A 231 14.09 2.81 5.80
C ILE A 231 15.56 2.36 5.81
N HIS A 232 15.85 1.25 5.16
CA HIS A 232 17.21 0.79 4.91
C HIS A 232 17.42 0.70 3.39
N TRP A 233 18.28 1.56 2.86
CA TRP A 233 18.51 1.75 1.41
C TRP A 233 19.30 0.62 0.72
N LYS A 234 19.49 -0.51 1.41
CA LYS A 234 20.16 -1.70 0.89
C LYS A 234 19.53 -2.94 1.51
N LEU A 235 19.45 -4.00 0.72
CA LEU A 235 19.05 -5.33 1.19
C LEU A 235 20.25 -6.13 1.67
N ASP A 236 20.10 -6.79 2.81
CA ASP A 236 21.09 -7.73 3.35
C ASP A 236 20.82 -9.18 2.91
N SER A 237 21.68 -10.11 3.33
CA SER A 237 21.55 -11.53 2.97
C SER A 237 20.28 -12.17 3.54
N LYS A 238 19.77 -11.69 4.68
CA LYS A 238 18.52 -12.19 5.27
C LYS A 238 17.33 -11.77 4.43
N ASP A 239 17.31 -10.51 3.99
CA ASP A 239 16.25 -10.00 3.11
C ASP A 239 16.18 -10.81 1.80
N ARG A 240 17.34 -11.09 1.18
CA ARG A 240 17.40 -11.92 -0.03
C ARG A 240 16.97 -13.37 0.22
N GLY A 241 17.32 -13.92 1.38
CA GLY A 241 16.86 -15.25 1.80
C GLY A 241 15.33 -15.33 1.90
N LEU A 242 14.69 -14.33 2.49
CA LEU A 242 13.23 -14.24 2.59
C LEU A 242 12.57 -14.15 1.21
N ILE A 243 13.09 -13.29 0.33
CA ILE A 243 12.59 -13.19 -1.06
C ILE A 243 12.67 -14.54 -1.77
N HIS A 244 13.82 -15.22 -1.69
CA HIS A 244 14.03 -16.52 -2.31
C HIS A 244 13.05 -17.57 -1.77
N HIS A 245 12.89 -17.62 -0.44
CA HIS A 245 11.93 -18.50 0.23
C HIS A 245 10.50 -18.28 -0.28
N TRP A 246 10.00 -17.05 -0.25
CA TRP A 246 8.64 -16.74 -0.67
C TRP A 246 8.39 -16.96 -2.17
N GLU A 247 9.37 -16.65 -3.04
CA GLU A 247 9.25 -16.96 -4.46
C GLU A 247 9.25 -18.46 -4.74
N THR A 248 9.99 -19.24 -3.95
CA THR A 248 9.99 -20.72 -4.04
C THR A 248 8.66 -21.28 -3.56
N LEU A 249 8.20 -20.86 -2.38
CA LEU A 249 6.94 -21.30 -1.78
C LEU A 249 5.75 -20.96 -2.70
N ARG A 250 5.70 -19.76 -3.26
CA ARG A 250 4.64 -19.35 -4.20
C ARG A 250 4.56 -20.24 -5.45
N LYS A 251 5.69 -20.78 -5.91
CA LYS A 251 5.78 -21.68 -7.07
C LYS A 251 5.58 -23.15 -6.70
N ASN A 252 5.60 -23.49 -5.41
CA ASN A 252 5.38 -24.85 -4.94
C ASN A 252 3.97 -25.33 -5.37
N LYS A 253 3.91 -26.56 -5.89
CA LYS A 253 2.68 -27.21 -6.35
C LYS A 253 1.78 -27.65 -5.19
N ASP A 254 2.36 -27.84 -4.01
CA ASP A 254 1.63 -28.22 -2.80
C ASP A 254 0.90 -27.03 -2.15
N VAL A 255 1.22 -25.80 -2.57
CA VAL A 255 0.51 -24.60 -2.10
C VAL A 255 -0.79 -24.45 -2.89
N ASN A 256 -1.91 -24.68 -2.20
CA ASN A 256 -3.24 -24.60 -2.79
C ASN A 256 -3.58 -23.15 -3.18
N THR A 257 -4.17 -22.96 -4.36
CA THR A 257 -4.62 -21.65 -4.81
C THR A 257 -6.11 -21.50 -4.50
N ILE A 258 -6.46 -20.46 -3.74
CA ILE A 258 -7.85 -20.17 -3.37
C ILE A 258 -8.27 -18.79 -3.88
N THR A 259 -9.57 -18.55 -3.95
CA THR A 259 -10.10 -17.23 -4.30
C THR A 259 -10.00 -16.25 -3.13
N VAL A 260 -10.11 -14.95 -3.40
CA VAL A 260 -10.20 -13.94 -2.33
C VAL A 260 -11.43 -14.18 -1.44
N GLN A 261 -12.56 -14.62 -2.00
CA GLN A 261 -13.77 -14.89 -1.22
C GLN A 261 -13.57 -16.07 -0.26
N GLU A 262 -12.88 -17.13 -0.72
CA GLU A 262 -12.52 -18.27 0.12
C GLU A 262 -11.56 -17.85 1.22
N TYR A 263 -10.58 -17.00 0.89
CA TYR A 263 -9.63 -16.46 1.86
C TYR A 263 -10.36 -15.66 2.96
N LEU A 264 -11.24 -14.73 2.57
CA LEU A 264 -12.06 -13.93 3.49
C LEU A 264 -12.96 -14.82 4.37
N ARG A 265 -13.65 -15.80 3.77
CA ARG A 265 -14.49 -16.75 4.51
C ARG A 265 -13.68 -17.49 5.57
N ASN A 266 -12.47 -17.92 5.25
CA ASN A 266 -11.59 -18.63 6.19
C ASN A 266 -11.07 -17.71 7.30
N GLN A 267 -10.84 -16.43 7.03
CA GLN A 267 -10.49 -15.45 8.08
C GLN A 267 -11.65 -15.23 9.06
N PHE A 268 -12.88 -15.01 8.57
CA PHE A 268 -14.03 -14.75 9.44
C PHE A 268 -14.52 -15.97 10.21
N ALA A 269 -14.31 -17.19 9.70
CA ALA A 269 -14.63 -18.41 10.42
C ALA A 269 -13.83 -18.55 11.74
N ASN A 270 -12.61 -18.00 11.78
CA ASN A 270 -11.75 -18.03 12.97
C ASN A 270 -12.09 -16.94 13.99
N LEU A 271 -12.75 -15.84 13.58
CA LEU A 271 -13.19 -14.75 14.48
C LEU A 271 -14.49 -15.08 15.25
N ARG A 272 -15.18 -16.18 14.90
CA ARG A 272 -16.42 -16.64 15.56
C ARG A 272 -16.19 -17.74 16.60
N LYS A 273 -14.94 -18.05 16.94
CA LYS A 273 -14.56 -18.94 18.03
C LYS A 273 -14.01 -18.14 19.19
#